data_AF-A0A2M7ZSF7-F1
#
_entry.id   AF-A0A2M7ZSF7-F1
#
_cell.length_a   1.000
_cell.length_b   1.000
_cell.length_c   1.000
_cell.angle_alpha   90.00
_cell.angle_beta   90.00
_cell.angle_gamma   90.00
#
_symmetry.space_group_name_H-M   'P 1'
#
loop_
_entity.id
_entity.type
_entity.pdbx_description
1 polymer ?
#
loop_
_entity_poly.entity_id
_entity_poly.type
_entity_poly.pdbx_seq_one_letter_code
_entity_poly.pdbx_strand_id
1 'polypeptide(L)'
;GVDFSSLTFGHYLEIKAPAPWYDFSPWNYLNVERVGVSNSGEQQLKEIPGCSKSFINFEKYLINKGAITKNIYREMNFYFLEIKLLLKEGIPYFKTEYKNLLCPEGSCRPCDERRKQFLMNVNE
;
A
#
# COMPACT_ATOMS: atom_id res chain seq x y z
N GLY A 1 -17.17 5.77 6.34
CA GLY A 1 -17.21 6.81 5.30
C GLY A 1 -16.03 6.78 4.35
N VAL A 2 -15.06 5.87 4.50
CA VAL A 2 -13.95 5.65 3.56
C VAL A 2 -13.72 4.15 3.42
N ASP A 3 -13.08 3.76 2.33
CA ASP A 3 -12.68 2.38 2.04
C ASP A 3 -11.18 2.18 2.34
N PHE A 4 -10.61 1.03 1.96
CA PHE A 4 -9.20 0.75 2.29
C PHE A 4 -8.21 1.59 1.49
N SER A 5 -8.62 2.33 0.46
CA SER A 5 -7.72 3.31 -0.19
C SER A 5 -7.22 4.38 0.79
N SER A 6 -7.93 4.59 1.90
CA SER A 6 -7.56 5.50 2.99
C SER A 6 -6.95 4.78 4.21
N LEU A 7 -6.69 3.48 4.13
CA LEU A 7 -6.12 2.70 5.23
C LEU A 7 -4.60 2.86 5.26
N THR A 8 -4.09 3.87 5.96
CA THR A 8 -2.64 4.11 6.12
C THR A 8 -1.88 2.91 6.70
N PHE A 9 -2.55 2.06 7.48
CA PHE A 9 -1.98 0.81 8.00
C PHE A 9 -1.51 -0.15 6.89
N GLY A 10 -2.06 -0.03 5.68
CA GLY A 10 -1.58 -0.78 4.52
C GLY A 10 -0.10 -0.50 4.21
N HIS A 11 0.38 0.73 4.34
CA HIS A 11 1.80 1.04 4.15
C HIS A 11 2.70 0.38 5.20
N TYR A 12 2.23 0.27 6.44
CA TYR A 12 2.93 -0.50 7.46
C TYR A 12 3.02 -1.99 7.09
N LEU A 13 1.96 -2.56 6.51
CA LEU A 13 1.97 -3.93 6.00
C LEU A 13 2.94 -4.11 4.83
N GLU A 14 3.06 -3.14 3.90
CA GLU A 14 4.07 -3.16 2.82
C GLU A 14 5.50 -3.29 3.36
N ILE A 15 5.78 -2.68 4.50
CA ILE A 15 7.11 -2.70 5.14
C ILE A 15 7.32 -4.01 5.91
N LYS A 16 6.29 -4.47 6.65
CA LYS A 16 6.39 -5.70 7.45
C LYS A 16 6.39 -6.98 6.63
N ALA A 17 5.69 -6.98 5.50
CA ALA A 17 5.72 -8.02 4.50
C ALA A 17 6.30 -7.41 3.21
N PRO A 18 7.65 -7.28 3.12
CA PRO A 18 8.29 -6.48 2.11
C PRO A 18 7.89 -6.93 0.70
N ALA A 19 7.00 -6.15 0.09
CA ALA A 19 6.68 -6.30 -1.32
C ALA A 19 7.97 -6.05 -2.12
N PRO A 20 8.22 -6.69 -3.27
CA PRO A 20 9.48 -6.54 -4.00
C PRO A 20 9.88 -5.12 -4.41
N TRP A 21 8.94 -4.16 -4.33
CA TRP A 21 9.13 -2.75 -4.67
C TRP A 21 8.92 -1.80 -3.49
N TYR A 22 8.83 -2.32 -2.26
CA TYR A 22 8.45 -1.55 -1.06
C TYR A 22 9.33 -0.31 -0.81
N ASP A 23 10.60 -0.40 -1.20
CA ASP A 23 11.60 0.65 -1.11
C ASP A 23 11.82 1.37 -2.45
N PHE A 24 10.93 1.25 -3.44
CA PHE A 24 11.00 2.04 -4.67
C PHE A 24 10.21 3.34 -4.53
N SER A 25 10.86 4.45 -4.89
CA SER A 25 10.24 5.78 -4.88
C SER A 25 9.18 5.84 -5.98
N PRO A 26 7.91 6.07 -5.62
CA PRO A 26 6.86 6.20 -6.61
C PRO A 26 6.79 7.61 -7.23
N TRP A 27 7.61 8.56 -6.76
CA TRP A 27 7.45 9.99 -7.06
C TRP A 27 8.62 10.59 -7.86
N ASN A 28 9.52 9.75 -8.40
CA ASN A 28 10.68 10.20 -9.18
C ASN A 28 10.31 11.14 -10.34
N TYR A 29 9.15 10.90 -10.96
CA TYR A 29 8.65 11.72 -12.06
C TYR A 29 8.28 13.16 -11.68
N LEU A 30 8.20 13.46 -10.38
CA LEU A 30 8.02 14.80 -9.81
C LEU A 30 9.33 15.37 -9.24
N ASN A 31 10.46 14.67 -9.40
CA ASN A 31 11.73 14.97 -8.74
C ASN A 31 11.62 15.02 -7.21
N VAL A 32 10.72 14.21 -6.63
CA VAL A 32 10.64 14.06 -5.17
C VAL A 32 11.75 13.11 -4.73
N GLU A 33 12.68 13.65 -3.96
CA GLU A 33 13.77 12.89 -3.38
C GLU A 33 13.33 12.07 -2.17
N ARG A 34 14.08 11.01 -1.88
CA ARG A 34 13.87 10.17 -0.68
C ARG A 34 14.50 10.80 0.55
N VAL A 35 14.17 12.05 0.82
CA VAL A 35 14.75 12.81 1.93
C VAL A 35 13.65 13.33 2.83
N GLY A 36 13.75 13.00 4.11
CA GLY A 36 12.97 13.60 5.18
C GLY A 36 13.72 14.81 5.73
N VAL A 37 13.04 15.94 5.84
CA VAL A 37 13.60 17.18 6.40
C VAL A 37 13.08 17.36 7.82
N SER A 38 13.98 17.66 8.75
CA SER A 38 13.68 17.95 10.15
C SER A 38 14.42 19.22 10.60
N ASN A 39 14.11 19.72 11.80
CA ASN A 39 14.85 20.83 12.39
C ASN A 39 16.35 20.52 12.62
N SER A 40 16.72 19.25 12.65
CA SER A 40 18.10 18.77 12.81
C SER A 40 18.81 18.47 11.49
N GLY A 41 18.14 18.69 10.35
CA GLY A 41 18.69 18.46 9.02
C GLY A 41 17.95 17.38 8.23
N GLU A 42 18.63 16.86 7.22
CA GLU A 42 18.11 15.92 6.23
C GLU A 42 18.44 14.47 6.58
N GLN A 43 17.49 13.57 6.32
CA GLN A 43 17.66 12.14 6.52
C GLN A 43 17.18 11.39 5.27
N GLN A 44 18.02 10.48 4.76
CA GLN A 44 17.61 9.56 3.70
C GLN A 44 16.52 8.62 4.22
N LEU A 45 15.40 8.58 3.49
CA LEU A 45 14.26 7.72 3.75
C LEU A 45 14.45 6.42 2.99
N LYS A 46 14.32 5.30 3.71
CA LYS A 46 14.34 3.98 3.10
C LYS A 46 13.09 3.75 2.23
N GLU A 47 11.94 4.16 2.72
CA GLU A 47 10.62 3.89 2.13
C GLU A 47 9.86 5.22 1.94
N ILE A 48 9.18 5.37 0.80
CA ILE A 48 8.19 6.44 0.58
C ILE A 48 6.84 5.80 0.25
N PRO A 49 5.73 6.17 0.93
CA PRO A 49 4.42 5.64 0.63
C PRO A 49 3.99 5.94 -0.81
N GLY A 50 3.27 4.98 -1.40
CA GLY A 50 2.68 5.08 -2.73
C GLY A 50 1.26 5.66 -2.70
N CYS A 51 0.47 5.37 -3.73
CA CYS A 51 -0.85 5.98 -3.93
C CYS A 51 -1.99 5.37 -3.09
N SER A 52 -1.76 4.23 -2.41
CA SER A 52 -2.71 3.43 -1.60
C SER A 52 -4.03 2.97 -2.26
N LYS A 53 -4.39 3.45 -3.46
CA LYS A 53 -5.68 3.16 -4.12
C LYS A 53 -5.98 1.67 -4.27
N SER A 54 -4.97 0.86 -4.56
CA SER A 54 -5.13 -0.59 -4.71
C SER A 54 -5.33 -1.36 -3.40
N PHE A 55 -5.27 -0.72 -2.24
CA PHE A 55 -5.60 -1.38 -0.96
C PHE A 55 -7.07 -1.81 -0.89
N ILE A 56 -7.95 -1.30 -1.77
CA ILE A 56 -9.29 -1.85 -1.99
C ILE A 56 -9.28 -3.35 -2.38
N ASN A 57 -8.19 -3.85 -2.98
CA ASN A 57 -8.06 -5.27 -3.29
C ASN A 57 -7.87 -6.11 -2.02
N PHE A 58 -7.21 -5.55 -1.00
CA PHE A 58 -7.10 -6.18 0.32
C PHE A 58 -8.45 -6.16 1.06
N GLU A 59 -9.21 -5.07 0.96
CA GLU A 59 -10.59 -5.01 1.47
C GLU A 59 -11.47 -6.10 0.85
N LYS A 60 -11.47 -6.21 -0.48
CA LYS A 60 -12.22 -7.25 -1.20
C LYS A 60 -11.80 -8.64 -0.76
N TYR A 61 -10.50 -8.87 -0.59
CA TYR A 61 -9.97 -10.15 -0.06
C TYR A 61 -10.56 -10.48 1.31
N LEU A 62 -10.53 -9.54 2.26
CA LEU A 62 -11.06 -9.76 3.61
C LEU A 62 -12.58 -9.99 3.61
N ILE A 63 -13.33 -9.25 2.78
CA ILE A 63 -14.78 -9.43 2.65
C ILE A 63 -15.11 -10.80 2.06
N ASN A 64 -14.44 -11.20 0.96
CA ASN A 64 -14.69 -12.48 0.30
C ASN A 64 -14.33 -13.67 1.19
N LYS A 65 -13.37 -13.50 2.09
CA LYS A 65 -12.99 -14.50 3.10
C LYS A 65 -13.96 -14.55 4.30
N GLY A 66 -14.88 -13.60 4.42
CA GLY A 66 -15.72 -13.43 5.60
C GLY A 66 -14.95 -12.97 6.84
N ALA A 67 -13.74 -12.42 6.66
CA ALA A 67 -12.89 -11.95 7.75
C ALA A 67 -13.34 -10.60 8.31
N ILE A 68 -13.99 -9.77 7.48
CA ILE A 68 -14.62 -8.51 7.89
C ILE A 68 -16.03 -8.41 7.30
N THR A 69 -16.86 -7.59 7.91
CA THR A 69 -18.21 -7.28 7.43
C THR A 69 -18.35 -5.77 7.23
N LYS A 70 -18.89 -5.38 6.08
CA LYS A 70 -19.27 -3.99 5.79
C LYS A 70 -20.58 -3.69 6.52
N ASN A 71 -20.56 -2.69 7.40
CA ASN A 71 -21.73 -2.24 8.15
C ASN A 71 -22.21 -0.88 7.61
N ILE A 72 -23.46 -0.51 7.89
CA ILE A 72 -24.05 0.76 7.47
C ILE A 72 -24.54 1.52 8.70
N TYR A 73 -24.15 2.78 8.83
CA TYR A 73 -24.67 3.71 9.85
C TYR A 73 -25.00 5.05 9.20
N ARG A 74 -26.26 5.48 9.27
CA ARG A 74 -26.75 6.73 8.64
C ARG A 74 -26.25 6.86 7.19
N GLU A 75 -26.52 5.83 6.39
CA GLU A 75 -26.15 5.73 4.97
C GLU A 75 -24.64 5.62 4.68
N MET A 76 -23.79 5.67 5.71
CA MET A 76 -22.35 5.53 5.56
C MET A 76 -21.88 4.11 5.85
N ASN A 77 -21.08 3.57 4.93
CA ASN A 77 -20.37 2.32 5.15
C ASN A 77 -19.29 2.49 6.23
N PHE A 78 -19.15 1.52 7.12
CA PHE A 78 -18.06 1.45 8.10
C PHE A 78 -17.62 0.02 8.37
N TYR A 79 -16.43 -0.11 8.94
CA TYR A 79 -15.83 -1.36 9.36
C TYR A 79 -15.40 -1.25 10.83
N PHE A 80 -15.50 -2.37 11.55
CA PHE A 80 -14.78 -2.55 12.81
C PHE A 80 -13.60 -3.48 12.51
N LEU A 81 -12.37 -2.98 12.67
CA LEU A 81 -11.15 -3.69 12.29
C LEU A 81 -10.25 -3.86 13.51
N GLU A 82 -10.00 -5.10 13.90
CA GLU A 82 -8.97 -5.40 14.89
C GLU A 82 -7.59 -5.39 14.22
N ILE A 83 -6.61 -4.73 14.85
CA ILE A 83 -5.22 -4.72 14.35
C ILE A 83 -4.66 -6.14 14.25
N LYS A 84 -5.02 -7.04 15.18
CA LYS A 84 -4.63 -8.46 15.15
C LYS A 84 -5.10 -9.15 13.87
N LEU A 85 -6.32 -8.86 13.42
CA LEU A 85 -6.87 -9.37 12.17
C LEU A 85 -6.08 -8.83 10.97
N LEU A 86 -5.84 -7.52 10.93
CA LEU A 86 -5.08 -6.89 9.83
C LEU A 86 -3.66 -7.45 9.72
N LEU A 87 -3.00 -7.76 10.83
CA LEU A 87 -1.69 -8.40 10.81
C LEU A 87 -1.77 -9.86 10.34
N LYS A 88 -2.71 -10.63 10.92
CA LYS A 88 -2.90 -12.05 10.61
C LYS A 88 -3.18 -12.29 9.12
N GLU A 89 -4.06 -11.47 8.54
CA GLU A 89 -4.49 -11.62 7.16
C GLU A 89 -3.65 -10.78 6.19
N GLY A 90 -3.18 -9.62 6.62
CA GLY A 90 -2.42 -8.69 5.79
C GLY A 90 -0.99 -9.14 5.52
N ILE A 91 -0.27 -9.69 6.49
CA ILE A 91 1.12 -10.13 6.26
C ILE A 91 1.18 -11.21 5.15
N PRO A 92 0.37 -12.29 5.18
CA PRO A 92 0.36 -13.26 4.10
C PRO A 92 -0.07 -12.64 2.77
N TYR A 93 -1.16 -11.85 2.76
CA TYR A 93 -1.69 -11.24 1.54
C TYR A 93 -0.65 -10.34 0.88
N PHE A 94 0.00 -9.45 1.63
CA PHE A 94 0.98 -8.52 1.08
C PHE A 94 2.23 -9.24 0.55
N LYS A 95 2.56 -10.41 1.11
CA LYS A 95 3.69 -11.23 0.65
C LYS A 95 3.38 -12.01 -0.62
N THR A 96 2.19 -12.61 -0.74
CA THR A 96 1.86 -13.49 -1.88
C THR A 96 1.14 -12.78 -3.01
N GLU A 97 0.34 -11.77 -2.68
CA GLU A 97 -0.51 -11.01 -3.60
C GLU A 97 0.05 -9.60 -3.87
N TYR A 98 1.35 -9.37 -3.70
CA TYR A 98 1.97 -8.04 -3.84
C TYR A 98 1.66 -7.34 -5.18
N LYS A 99 1.41 -8.10 -6.25
CA LYS A 99 1.02 -7.55 -7.57
C LYS A 99 -0.31 -6.79 -7.50
N ASN A 100 -1.21 -7.20 -6.61
CA ASN A 100 -2.53 -6.60 -6.40
C ASN A 100 -2.46 -5.33 -5.55
N LEU A 101 -1.30 -4.98 -4.99
CA LEU A 101 -1.10 -3.76 -4.21
C LEU A 101 -0.71 -2.54 -5.07
N LEU A 102 -0.42 -2.74 -6.37
CA LEU A 102 -0.26 -1.67 -7.35
C LEU A 102 -1.55 -1.48 -8.16
N CYS A 103 -1.82 -0.26 -8.61
CA CYS A 103 -2.92 0.01 -9.55
C CYS A 103 -2.65 -0.69 -10.90
N PRO A 104 -3.68 -0.95 -11.72
CA PRO A 104 -3.51 -1.46 -13.08
C PRO A 104 -2.49 -0.64 -13.87
N GLU A 105 -1.74 -1.30 -14.74
CA GLU A 105 -0.73 -0.65 -15.57
C GLU A 105 -1.32 0.48 -16.41
N GLY A 106 -0.65 1.63 -16.44
CA GLY A 106 -1.08 2.82 -17.17
C GLY A 106 -2.19 3.62 -16.50
N SER A 107 -2.74 3.16 -15.37
CA SER A 107 -3.82 3.85 -14.67
C SER A 107 -3.33 4.79 -13.57
N CYS A 108 -2.07 4.64 -13.13
CA CYS A 108 -1.56 5.35 -11.97
C CYS A 108 -0.03 5.51 -12.05
N ARG A 109 0.39 6.72 -12.42
CA ARG A 109 1.81 7.07 -12.59
C ARG A 109 2.72 6.69 -11.40
N PRO A 110 2.32 6.90 -10.12
CA PRO A 110 3.09 6.40 -8.97
C PRO A 110 3.29 4.88 -8.93
N CYS A 111 2.27 4.11 -9.27
CA CYS A 111 2.36 2.65 -9.31
C CYS A 111 3.17 2.16 -10.52
N ASP A 112 3.03 2.84 -11.66
CA ASP A 112 3.78 2.54 -12.87
C ASP A 112 5.28 2.80 -12.67
N GLU A 113 5.64 3.84 -11.93
CA GLU A 113 7.03 4.15 -11.57
C GLU A 113 7.66 3.04 -10.72
N ARG A 114 6.94 2.53 -9.71
CA ARG A 114 7.38 1.37 -8.93
C ARG A 114 7.50 0.11 -9.78
N ARG A 115 6.53 -0.13 -10.68
CA ARG A 115 6.56 -1.28 -11.60
C ARG A 115 7.78 -1.22 -12.52
N LYS A 116 8.09 -0.04 -13.07
CA LYS A 116 9.27 0.18 -13.92
C LYS A 116 10.55 -0.13 -13.16
N GLN A 117 10.75 0.44 -11.97
CA GLN A 117 11.92 0.15 -11.13
C GLN A 117 12.04 -1.34 -10.81
N PHE A 118 10.92 -2.01 -10.51
CA PHE A 118 10.91 -3.45 -10.26
C PHE A 118 11.38 -4.26 -11.48
N LEU A 119 10.85 -3.96 -12.66
CA LEU A 119 11.26 -4.65 -13.89
C LEU A 119 12.73 -4.38 -14.26
N MET A 120 13.27 -3.21 -13.93
CA MET A 120 14.70 -2.92 -14.15
C MET A 120 15.58 -3.76 -13.22
N ASN A 121 15.26 -3.85 -11.92
CA ASN A 121 16.04 -4.59 -10.93
C ASN A 121 15.96 -6.13 -11.08
N VAL A 122 14.93 -6.67 -11.73
CA VAL A 122 14.80 -8.13 -11.95
C VAL A 122 15.62 -8.61 -13.17
N ASN A 123 15.99 -7.69 -14.06
CA ASN A 123 16.77 -8.00 -15.27
C ASN A 123 18.28 -7.77 -15.10
N GLU A 124 18.73 -7.45 -13.88
CA GLU A 124 20.14 -7.37 -13.45
C GLU A 124 20.55 -8.65 -12.72
#